data_AF-A0A5N0UQ45-F1
#
_entry.id   AF-A0A5N0UQ45-F1
#
_cell.length_a   1.000
_cell.length_b   1.000
_cell.length_c   1.000
_cell.angle_alpha   90.00
_cell.angle_beta   90.00
_cell.angle_gamma   90.00
#
_symmetry.space_group_name_H-M   'P 1'
#
loop_
_entity.id
_entity.type
_entity.pdbx_description
1 polymer ?
#
loop_
_entity_poly.entity_id
_entity_poly.type
_entity_poly.pdbx_seq_one_letter_code
_entity_poly.pdbx_strand_id
1 'polypeptide(L)' 'MNRLRPAAFLVRAWYEDRSFRARVSYFPGLDGGGQPAVQAITADPAELHDQLDAWLATLAQPEEETR' A
#
# COMPACT_ATOMS: atom_id res chain seq x y z
N MET A 1 -5.88 22.34 8.71
CA MET A 1 -6.32 20.92 8.81
C MET A 1 -5.76 20.20 7.60
N ASN A 2 -4.74 19.36 7.78
CA ASN A 2 -4.27 18.47 6.70
C ASN A 2 -5.44 17.54 6.34
N ARG A 3 -6.01 17.69 5.15
CA ARG A 3 -6.99 16.72 4.63
C ARG A 3 -6.20 15.46 4.28
N LEU A 4 -6.36 14.41 5.10
CA LEU A 4 -5.89 13.09 4.74
C LEU A 4 -6.58 12.70 3.42
N ARG A 5 -5.79 12.47 2.37
CA ARG A 5 -6.33 11.97 1.10
C ARG A 5 -6.85 10.55 1.33
N PRO A 6 -8.03 10.18 0.81
CA PRO A 6 -8.53 8.83 0.95
C PRO A 6 -7.57 7.86 0.24
N ALA A 7 -7.20 6.80 0.94
CA ALA A 7 -6.32 5.76 0.43
C ALA A 7 -6.99 4.39 0.61
N ALA A 8 -6.69 3.45 -0.29
CA ALA A 8 -7.11 2.06 -0.16
C ALA A 8 -5.94 1.12 -0.42
N PHE A 9 -6.08 -0.10 0.07
CA PHE A 9 -5.22 -1.21 -0.32
C PHE A 9 -6.10 -2.41 -0.71
N LEU A 10 -5.62 -3.20 -1.67
CA LEU A 10 -6.25 -4.45 -2.11
C LEU A 10 -5.31 -5.59 -1.81
N VAL A 11 -5.79 -6.60 -1.08
CA VAL A 11 -5.06 -7.84 -0.83
C VAL A 11 -5.69 -8.95 -1.66
N ARG A 12 -4.86 -9.61 -2.48
CA ARG A 12 -5.23 -10.85 -3.16
C ARG A 12 -4.35 -11.98 -2.64
N ALA A 13 -4.96 -12.95 -1.97
CA ALA A 13 -4.26 -14.16 -1.53
C ALA A 13 -4.53 -15.33 -2.49
N TRP A 14 -3.54 -16.20 -2.67
CA TRP A 14 -3.65 -17.46 -3.40
C TRP A 14 -2.70 -18.51 -2.81
N TYR A 15 -2.89 -19.77 -3.19
CA TYR A 15 -2.02 -20.87 -2.81
C TYR A 15 -1.32 -21.41 -4.07
N GLU A 16 0.00 -21.44 -4.06
CA GLU A 16 0.85 -21.83 -5.18
C GLU A 16 2.14 -22.46 -4.66
N ASP A 17 2.66 -23.49 -5.32
CA ASP A 17 3.91 -24.17 -4.94
C ASP A 17 3.98 -24.55 -3.45
N ARG A 18 2.89 -25.12 -2.94
CA ARG A 18 2.73 -25.53 -1.53
C ARG A 18 2.89 -24.39 -0.49
N SER A 19 2.73 -23.15 -0.93
CA SER A 19 2.91 -21.96 -0.11
C SER A 19 1.74 -21.00 -0.27
N PHE A 20 1.36 -20.33 0.83
CA PHE A 20 0.43 -19.20 0.74
C PHE A 20 1.16 -17.98 0.20
N ARG A 21 0.50 -17.24 -0.69
CA ARG A 21 0.99 -16.01 -1.29
C ARG A 21 -0.07 -14.93 -1.13
N ALA A 22 0.35 -13.70 -0.89
CA ALA A 22 -0.50 -12.53 -0.91
C ALA A 22 0.16 -11.45 -1.75
N ARG A 23 -0.60 -10.86 -2.67
CA ARG A 23 -0.24 -9.61 -3.36
C ARG A 23 -1.01 -8.48 -2.76
N VAL A 24 -0.31 -7.42 -2.39
CA VAL A 24 -0.93 -6.21 -1.87
C VAL A 24 -0.65 -5.06 -2.82
N SER A 25 -1.71 -4.36 -3.20
CA SER A 25 -1.69 -3.21 -4.10
C SER A 25 -2.18 -1.99 -3.34
N TYR A 26 -1.39 -0.92 -3.36
CA TYR A 26 -1.64 0.28 -2.57
C TYR A 26 -2.07 1.45 -3.47
N PHE A 27 -3.16 2.13 -3.11
CA PHE A 27 -3.79 3.20 -3.91
C PHE A 27 -3.84 4.51 -3.12
N PRO A 28 -2.87 5.43 -3.34
CA PRO A 28 -2.95 6.77 -2.80
C PRO A 28 -3.93 7.62 -3.61
N GLY A 29 -4.81 8.38 -2.94
CA GLY A 29 -5.67 9.37 -3.58
C GLY A 29 -6.67 8.75 -4.56
N LEU A 30 -7.76 8.19 -4.02
CA LEU A 30 -8.83 7.49 -4.78
C LEU A 30 -9.64 8.38 -5.73
N ASP A 31 -9.21 9.62 -5.93
CA ASP A 31 -10.00 10.71 -6.52
C ASP A 31 -9.91 10.75 -8.06
N GLY A 32 -9.10 9.89 -8.71
CA GLY A 32 -8.79 10.05 -10.13
C GLY A 32 -8.32 8.82 -10.92
N GLY A 33 -8.62 7.60 -10.47
CA GLY A 33 -8.26 6.38 -11.22
C GLY A 33 -6.77 6.04 -11.19
N GLY A 34 -6.08 6.41 -10.11
CA GLY A 34 -4.65 6.15 -9.93
C GLY A 34 -4.31 4.66 -10.00
N GLN A 35 -3.28 4.34 -10.78
CA GLN A 35 -2.63 3.03 -10.75
C GLN A 35 -2.02 2.78 -9.36
N PRO A 36 -1.94 1.53 -8.89
CA PRO A 36 -1.34 1.23 -7.60
C PRO A 36 0.11 1.70 -7.56
N ALA A 37 0.47 2.47 -6.53
CA ALA A 37 1.79 3.06 -6.37
C ALA A 37 2.84 2.04 -5.90
N VAL A 38 2.41 1.03 -5.15
CA VAL A 38 3.27 -0.02 -4.61
C VAL A 38 2.57 -1.36 -4.76
N GLN A 39 3.34 -2.39 -5.12
CA GLN A 39 2.89 -3.77 -5.19
C GLN A 39 3.92 -4.67 -4.54
N ALA A 40 3.48 -5.53 -3.65
CA ALA A 40 4.35 -6.51 -3.01
C ALA A 40 3.72 -7.89 -3.03
N ILE A 41 4.56 -8.92 -3.08
CA ILE A 41 4.15 -10.33 -3.01
C ILE A 41 4.91 -10.96 -1.85
N THR A 42 4.21 -11.45 -0.84
CA THR A 42 4.81 -12.14 0.30
C THR A 42 4.02 -13.38 0.70
N ALA A 43 4.69 -14.30 1.39
CA ALA A 43 4.09 -15.43 2.10
C ALA A 43 4.04 -15.20 3.62
N ASP A 44 4.69 -14.13 4.10
CA ASP A 44 4.86 -13.82 5.52
C ASP A 44 3.95 -12.64 5.93
N PRO A 45 3.01 -12.86 6.87
CA PRO A 45 2.18 -11.79 7.42
C PRO A 45 2.98 -10.66 8.09
N ALA A 46 4.16 -10.95 8.66
CA ALA A 46 4.99 -9.93 9.30
C ALA A 46 5.58 -8.96 8.27
N GLU A 47 6.13 -9.49 7.17
CA GLU A 47 6.63 -8.67 6.06
C GLU A 47 5.52 -7.78 5.46
N LEU A 48 4.28 -8.29 5.41
CA LEU A 48 3.14 -7.50 4.98
C LEU A 48 2.87 -6.30 5.90
N HIS A 49 2.91 -6.50 7.22
CA HIS A 49 2.69 -5.42 8.18
C HIS A 49 3.77 -4.34 8.06
N ASP A 50 5.04 -4.74 7.96
CA ASP A 50 6.17 -3.79 7.81
C ASP A 50 6.02 -2.94 6.54
N GLN A 51 5.58 -3.54 5.43
CA GLN A 51 5.35 -2.83 4.17
C GLN A 51 4.14 -1.91 4.23
N LEU A 52 3.07 -2.31 4.91
CA LEU A 52 1.90 -1.46 5.14
C LEU A 52 2.28 -0.23 5.95
N ASP A 53 3.05 -0.41 7.03
CA ASP A 53 3.53 0.69 7.88
C ASP A 53 4.43 1.64 7.09
N ALA A 54 5.37 1.11 6.30
CA ALA A 54 6.22 1.91 5.43
C ALA A 54 5.40 2.73 4.42
N TRP A 55 4.39 2.12 3.78
CA TRP A 55 3.51 2.83 2.84
C TRP A 55 2.69 3.92 3.54
N LEU A 56 2.06 3.62 4.68
CA LEU A 56 1.30 4.61 5.45
C LEU A 56 2.18 5.80 5.87
N ALA A 57 3.46 5.56 6.20
CA ALA A 57 4.41 6.62 6.50
C ALA A 57 4.65 7.56 5.29
N THR A 58 4.63 7.04 4.05
CA THR A 58 4.72 7.88 2.84
C THR A 58 3.50 8.78 2.64
N LEU A 59 2.32 8.34 3.07
CA LEU A 59 1.09 9.16 3.00
C LEU A 59 1.02 10.22 4.10
N ALA A 60 1.75 10.01 5.19
CA ALA A 60 1.79 10.92 6.33
C ALA A 60 2.75 12.10 6.14
N GLN A 61 3.61 12.07 5.12
CA GLN A 61 4.51 13.19 4.84
C GLN A 61 3.71 14.38 4.31
N PRO A 62 3.77 15.56 4.97
CA PRO A 62 3.23 16.79 4.39
C PRO A 62 3.96 17.07 3.07
N GLU A 63 3.23 17.50 2.05
CA GLU A 63 3.82 18.00 0.80
C GLU A 63 4.90 19.03 1.18
N GLU A 64 6.18 18.67 1.07
CA GLU A 64 7.26 19.65 1.17
C GLU A 64 6.96 20.71 0.11
N GLU A 65 6.82 21.93 0.61
CA GLU A 65 6.59 23.15 -0.13
C GLU A 65 7.77 23.34 -1.11
N THR A 66 7.66 22.76 -2.32
CA THR A 66 8.61 22.97 -3.41
C THR A 66 8.55 24.44 -3.79
N ARG A 67 9.50 25.20 -3.22
CA ARG A 67 9.70 26.63 -3.44
C ARG A 67 10.58 26.89 -4.66
#